data_AF-A0A0N7H812-F1
#
_entry.id   AF-A0A0N7H812-F1
#
_cell.length_a   1.000
_cell.length_b   1.000
_cell.length_c   1.000
_cell.angle_alpha   90.00
_cell.angle_beta   90.00
_cell.angle_gamma   90.00
#
_symmetry.space_group_name_H-M   'P 1'
#
loop_
_entity.id
_entity.type
_entity.pdbx_description
1 polymer ?
#
loop_
_entity_poly.entity_id
_entity_poly.type
_entity_poly.pdbx_seq_one_letter_code
_entity_poly.pdbx_strand_id
1 'polypeptide(L)'
;MSDTTIDSTASTDTSEAPVASPDDATADQNPTTDTPEPPEDEQRGGNREAAKYRTQLRAAEAERDQLRDQLTAQRRSLIDWRAAGNGPNGTVQPELLDAAGLDVDMLIDTETGQLDMNAVDQFIGATAQRFNIARGFTPNRGQGASGNGTPPSKPSIADAFKPPGH
;
A
#
# COMPACT_ATOMS: atom_id res chain seq x y z
N MET A 1 34.24 -5.35 -55.85
CA MET A 1 33.53 -6.62 -55.60
C MET A 1 33.17 -6.67 -54.14
N SER A 2 31.87 -6.58 -53.85
CA SER A 2 31.12 -7.27 -52.79
C SER A 2 29.75 -6.61 -52.73
N ASP A 3 28.81 -7.30 -53.37
CA ASP A 3 27.36 -7.09 -53.36
C ASP A 3 26.80 -6.89 -51.95
N THR A 4 25.85 -5.96 -51.82
CA THR A 4 24.85 -6.02 -50.75
C THR A 4 23.49 -5.96 -51.41
N THR A 5 22.89 -7.14 -51.54
CA THR A 5 21.56 -7.39 -52.10
C THR A 5 20.47 -6.78 -51.22
N ILE A 6 19.52 -6.17 -51.91
CA ILE A 6 18.26 -5.58 -51.47
C ILE A 6 17.18 -6.67 -51.51
N ASP A 7 16.38 -6.80 -50.46
CA ASP A 7 15.09 -7.53 -50.43
C ASP A 7 14.22 -6.73 -49.44
N SER A 8 13.22 -5.91 -49.77
CA SER A 8 12.11 -5.92 -50.74
C SER A 8 11.02 -6.95 -50.49
N THR A 9 10.08 -6.62 -49.60
CA THR A 9 8.61 -6.85 -49.67
C THR A 9 8.00 -6.26 -48.39
N ALA A 10 7.37 -5.08 -48.35
CA ALA A 10 6.14 -4.60 -48.99
C ALA A 10 4.85 -5.32 -48.54
N SER A 11 3.95 -4.49 -47.95
CA SER A 11 2.48 -4.58 -47.86
C SER A 11 1.84 -5.51 -46.82
N THR A 12 1.16 -4.96 -45.80
CA THR A 12 -0.24 -4.47 -45.77
C THR A 12 -1.23 -5.62 -45.90
N ASP A 13 -2.00 -5.93 -44.84
CA ASP A 13 -3.47 -5.87 -44.93
C ASP A 13 -4.17 -6.06 -43.58
N THR A 14 -5.24 -5.29 -43.44
CA THR A 14 -6.31 -5.37 -42.44
C THR A 14 -7.13 -6.64 -42.69
N SER A 15 -7.56 -7.35 -41.65
CA SER A 15 -8.71 -8.27 -41.78
C SER A 15 -9.48 -8.41 -40.48
N GLU A 16 -10.50 -7.55 -40.40
CA GLU A 16 -11.90 -7.81 -40.03
C GLU A 16 -12.25 -9.18 -39.40
N ALA A 17 -12.93 -9.12 -38.25
CA ALA A 17 -13.55 -10.26 -37.60
C ALA A 17 -14.74 -10.81 -38.40
N PRO A 18 -15.16 -12.06 -38.12
CA PRO A 18 -16.59 -12.26 -37.91
C PRO A 18 -16.92 -13.05 -36.63
N VAL A 19 -17.97 -12.59 -35.99
CA VAL A 19 -18.80 -13.28 -34.99
C VAL A 19 -19.41 -14.56 -35.57
N ALA A 20 -19.38 -15.66 -34.81
CA ALA A 20 -20.30 -16.78 -34.98
C ALA A 20 -20.72 -17.34 -33.61
N SER A 21 -22.03 -17.27 -33.35
CA SER A 21 -22.75 -17.86 -32.21
C SER A 21 -22.91 -19.38 -32.40
N PRO A 22 -23.38 -20.12 -31.38
CA PRO A 22 -23.17 -21.56 -31.24
C PRO A 22 -24.11 -22.34 -32.17
N ASP A 23 -23.61 -23.44 -32.73
CA ASP A 23 -24.50 -24.48 -33.23
C ASP A 23 -24.04 -25.86 -32.79
N ASP A 24 -25.04 -26.63 -32.42
CA ASP A 24 -25.05 -27.91 -31.77
C ASP A 24 -24.63 -29.01 -32.76
N ALA A 25 -23.63 -29.81 -32.37
CA ALA A 25 -23.34 -31.07 -33.05
C ALA A 25 -22.81 -32.08 -32.03
N THR A 26 -23.77 -32.76 -31.41
CA THR A 26 -23.61 -34.02 -30.70
C THR A 26 -22.77 -35.00 -31.51
N ALA A 27 -21.63 -35.44 -30.96
CA ALA A 27 -20.96 -36.67 -31.35
C ALA A 27 -20.48 -37.38 -30.07
N ASP A 28 -21.37 -38.27 -29.63
CA ASP A 28 -21.15 -39.36 -28.69
C ASP A 28 -19.88 -40.16 -29.07
N GLN A 29 -18.82 -40.04 -28.28
CA GLN A 29 -17.77 -41.04 -28.17
C GLN A 29 -17.34 -41.13 -26.71
N ASN A 30 -17.96 -42.06 -26.00
CA ASN A 30 -17.56 -42.52 -24.69
C ASN A 30 -16.39 -43.51 -24.83
N PRO A 31 -15.15 -43.21 -24.43
CA PRO A 31 -14.21 -44.28 -24.15
C PRO A 31 -14.60 -44.84 -22.78
N THR A 32 -15.26 -46.01 -22.78
CA THR A 32 -15.38 -46.88 -21.60
C THR A 32 -13.98 -47.11 -21.04
N THR A 33 -13.61 -46.26 -20.08
CA THR A 33 -12.48 -46.48 -19.20
C THR A 33 -13.06 -47.25 -18.04
N ASP A 34 -12.88 -48.58 -18.08
CA ASP A 34 -13.16 -49.51 -17.00
C ASP A 34 -12.23 -49.17 -15.82
N THR A 35 -12.55 -48.07 -15.15
CA THR A 35 -11.98 -47.67 -13.86
C THR A 35 -12.89 -48.31 -12.83
N PRO A 36 -12.35 -49.10 -11.88
CA PRO A 36 -13.18 -49.67 -10.82
C PRO A 36 -13.94 -48.53 -10.14
N GLU A 37 -15.27 -48.58 -10.26
CA GLU A 37 -16.18 -47.63 -9.64
C GLU A 37 -15.94 -47.72 -8.13
N PRO A 38 -15.41 -46.66 -7.49
CA PRO A 38 -15.24 -46.69 -6.05
C PRO A 38 -16.63 -46.80 -5.42
N PRO A 39 -16.77 -47.46 -4.27
CA PRO A 39 -18.07 -47.63 -3.63
C PRO A 39 -18.76 -46.25 -3.50
N GLU A 40 -20.03 -46.17 -3.92
CA GLU A 40 -20.80 -44.92 -4.02
C GLU A 40 -20.81 -44.09 -2.72
N ASP A 41 -20.60 -44.73 -1.58
CA ASP A 41 -20.51 -44.11 -0.26
C ASP A 41 -19.20 -43.33 -0.02
N GLU A 42 -18.06 -43.77 -0.58
CA GLU A 42 -16.78 -43.06 -0.52
C GLU A 42 -16.77 -41.86 -1.48
N GLN A 43 -17.42 -42.00 -2.64
CA GLN A 43 -17.59 -40.94 -3.65
C GLN A 43 -18.40 -39.74 -3.12
N ARG A 44 -19.45 -39.99 -2.32
CA ARG A 44 -20.28 -38.93 -1.70
C ARG A 44 -19.56 -38.24 -0.54
N GLY A 45 -18.74 -38.96 0.22
CA GLY A 45 -17.91 -38.42 1.29
C GLY A 45 -16.81 -37.50 0.74
N GLY A 46 -16.00 -38.00 -0.21
CA GLY A 46 -14.89 -37.26 -0.80
C GLY A 46 -15.33 -35.99 -1.55
N ASN A 47 -16.45 -36.03 -2.28
CA ASN A 47 -16.99 -34.84 -2.95
C ASN A 47 -17.48 -33.77 -1.97
N ARG A 48 -18.06 -34.16 -0.82
CA ARG A 48 -18.45 -33.21 0.23
C ARG A 48 -17.24 -32.59 0.91
N GLU A 49 -16.19 -33.37 1.16
CA GLU A 49 -14.95 -32.87 1.74
C GLU A 49 -14.22 -31.92 0.78
N ALA A 50 -14.09 -32.30 -0.49
CA ALA A 50 -13.52 -31.42 -1.52
C ALA A 50 -14.31 -30.11 -1.66
N ALA A 51 -15.64 -30.16 -1.59
CA ALA A 51 -16.47 -28.95 -1.61
C ALA A 51 -16.21 -28.06 -0.39
N LYS A 52 -16.08 -28.65 0.82
CA LYS A 52 -15.73 -27.89 2.03
C LYS A 52 -14.37 -27.21 1.91
N TYR A 53 -13.35 -27.89 1.41
CA TYR A 53 -12.01 -27.31 1.23
C TYR A 53 -12.00 -26.17 0.21
N ARG A 54 -12.75 -26.28 -0.89
CA ARG A 54 -12.89 -25.17 -1.85
C ARG A 54 -13.57 -23.95 -1.21
N THR A 55 -14.57 -24.17 -0.38
CA THR A 55 -15.24 -23.08 0.35
C THR A 55 -14.30 -22.43 1.36
N GLN A 56 -13.53 -23.23 2.11
CA GLN A 56 -12.54 -22.73 3.05
C GLN A 56 -11.43 -21.93 2.35
N LEU A 57 -10.95 -22.41 1.19
CA LEU A 57 -9.93 -21.70 0.40
C LEU A 57 -10.44 -20.31 -0.03
N ARG A 58 -11.65 -20.24 -0.61
CA ARG A 58 -12.23 -18.96 -1.02
C ARG A 58 -12.50 -18.02 0.16
N ALA A 59 -12.93 -18.57 1.30
CA ALA A 59 -13.12 -17.78 2.51
C ALA A 59 -11.78 -17.18 2.99
N ALA A 60 -10.71 -17.98 3.03
CA ALA A 60 -9.38 -17.51 3.40
C ALA A 60 -8.81 -16.48 2.41
N GLU A 61 -9.02 -16.66 1.11
CA GLU A 61 -8.63 -15.68 0.08
C GLU A 61 -9.38 -14.35 0.27
N ALA A 62 -10.69 -14.41 0.53
CA ALA A 62 -11.51 -13.23 0.81
C ALA A 62 -11.06 -12.51 2.09
N GLU A 63 -10.78 -13.24 3.17
CA GLU A 63 -10.26 -12.66 4.42
C GLU A 63 -8.90 -11.98 4.20
N ARG A 64 -8.01 -12.62 3.45
CA ARG A 64 -6.70 -12.06 3.11
C ARG A 64 -6.84 -10.76 2.30
N ASP A 65 -7.72 -10.73 1.31
CA ASP A 65 -7.92 -9.55 0.47
C ASP A 65 -8.59 -8.42 1.28
N GLN A 66 -9.57 -8.73 2.14
CA GLN A 66 -10.15 -7.77 3.07
C GLN A 66 -9.10 -7.16 4.02
N LEU A 67 -8.20 -7.98 4.56
CA LEU A 67 -7.12 -7.50 5.44
C LEU A 67 -6.14 -6.59 4.68
N ARG A 68 -5.83 -6.92 3.42
CA ARG A 68 -5.00 -6.05 2.57
C ARG A 68 -5.65 -4.71 2.33
N ASP A 69 -6.94 -4.69 2.00
CA ASP A 69 -7.67 -3.45 1.77
C ASP A 69 -7.69 -2.56 3.03
N GLN A 70 -7.93 -3.15 4.20
CA GLN A 70 -7.89 -2.42 5.48
C GLN A 70 -6.51 -1.83 5.76
N LEU A 71 -5.46 -2.60 5.52
CA LEU A 71 -4.09 -2.18 5.76
C LEU A 71 -3.65 -1.09 4.77
N THR A 72 -4.07 -1.18 3.51
CA THR A 72 -3.89 -0.10 2.51
C THR A 72 -4.62 1.17 2.94
N ALA A 73 -5.88 1.07 3.38
CA ALA A 73 -6.66 2.21 3.86
C ALA A 73 -6.02 2.86 5.11
N GLN A 74 -5.53 2.05 6.06
CA GLN A 74 -4.85 2.54 7.26
C GLN A 74 -3.55 3.28 6.91
N ARG A 75 -2.72 2.71 6.03
CA ARG A 75 -1.49 3.36 5.56
C ARG A 75 -1.80 4.68 4.86
N ARG A 76 -2.83 4.71 4.03
CA ARG A 76 -3.27 5.94 3.36
C ARG A 76 -3.72 7.00 4.36
N SER A 77 -4.54 6.62 5.33
CA SER A 77 -4.96 7.53 6.41
C SER A 77 -3.77 8.09 7.20
N LEU A 78 -2.70 7.31 7.39
CA LEU A 78 -1.50 7.77 8.08
C LEU A 78 -0.70 8.78 7.24
N ILE A 79 -0.60 8.56 5.93
CA ILE A 79 0.02 9.52 5.00
C ILE A 79 -0.78 10.82 5.00
N ASP A 80 -2.10 10.74 4.89
CA ASP A 80 -2.98 11.91 4.89
C ASP A 80 -2.89 12.68 6.21
N TRP A 81 -2.86 11.97 7.36
CA TRP A 81 -2.65 12.57 8.67
C TRP A 81 -1.30 13.30 8.75
N ARG A 82 -0.24 12.72 8.18
CA ARG A 82 1.09 13.35 8.16
C ARG A 82 1.11 14.59 7.26
N ALA A 83 0.46 14.51 6.11
CA ALA A 83 0.28 15.62 5.18
C ALA A 83 -0.61 16.74 5.73
N ALA A 84 -1.52 16.46 6.66
CA ALA A 84 -2.36 17.45 7.33
C ALA A 84 -1.61 18.42 8.29
N GLY A 85 -0.28 18.45 8.24
CA GLY A 85 0.56 19.35 9.06
C GLY A 85 1.19 18.71 10.29
N ASN A 86 1.09 17.37 10.43
CA ASN A 86 1.80 16.64 11.49
C ASN A 86 3.24 16.27 11.09
N GLY A 87 3.61 16.49 9.83
CA GLY A 87 4.96 16.33 9.30
C GLY A 87 5.78 17.63 9.25
N PRO A 88 7.09 17.54 8.96
CA PRO A 88 7.99 18.70 8.88
C PRO A 88 7.77 19.59 7.65
N ASN A 89 7.03 19.11 6.65
CA ASN A 89 6.90 19.77 5.34
C ASN A 89 5.67 20.69 5.21
N GLY A 90 4.96 20.95 6.31
CA GLY A 90 3.74 21.75 6.32
C GLY A 90 2.50 20.97 5.88
N THR A 91 1.42 21.70 5.62
CA THR A 91 0.12 21.10 5.27
C THR A 91 -0.02 20.96 3.75
N VAL A 92 -0.24 19.74 3.29
CA VAL A 92 -0.52 19.39 1.89
C VAL A 92 -1.89 18.70 1.84
N GLN A 93 -2.73 19.12 0.90
CA GLN A 93 -4.04 18.50 0.72
C GLN A 93 -3.90 17.09 0.11
N PRO A 94 -4.69 16.09 0.54
CA PRO A 94 -4.63 14.72 0.02
C PRO A 94 -4.79 14.64 -1.50
N GLU A 95 -5.68 15.45 -2.08
CA GLU A 95 -5.91 15.51 -3.54
C GLU A 95 -4.65 15.88 -4.33
N LEU A 96 -3.75 16.67 -3.75
CA LEU A 96 -2.48 17.04 -4.38
C LEU A 96 -1.46 15.90 -4.32
N LEU A 97 -1.55 15.03 -3.29
CA LEU A 97 -0.74 13.81 -3.23
C LEU A 97 -1.18 12.83 -4.32
N ASP A 98 -2.50 12.70 -4.56
CA ASP A 98 -3.02 11.89 -5.65
C ASP A 98 -2.64 12.46 -7.01
N ALA A 99 -2.75 13.79 -7.19
CA ALA A 99 -2.31 14.46 -8.41
C ALA A 99 -0.79 14.35 -8.65
N ALA A 100 0.00 14.18 -7.58
CA ALA A 100 1.43 13.90 -7.66
C ALA A 100 1.74 12.45 -8.07
N GLY A 101 0.75 11.56 -8.05
CA GLY A 101 0.90 10.14 -8.35
C GLY A 101 1.35 9.32 -7.14
N LEU A 102 0.77 9.57 -5.96
CA LEU A 102 1.09 8.83 -4.74
C LEU A 102 0.86 7.32 -4.91
N ASP A 103 1.95 6.57 -4.88
CA ASP A 103 1.97 5.12 -4.78
C ASP A 103 2.42 4.72 -3.37
N VAL A 104 1.53 4.07 -2.61
CA VAL A 104 1.80 3.67 -1.22
C VAL A 104 2.87 2.58 -1.17
N ASP A 105 2.96 1.72 -2.18
CA ASP A 105 3.90 0.59 -2.19
C ASP A 105 5.35 1.07 -2.29
N MET A 106 5.59 2.20 -2.97
CA MET A 106 6.90 2.85 -3.05
C MET A 106 7.35 3.51 -1.75
N LEU A 107 6.43 3.69 -0.79
CA LEU A 107 6.70 4.31 0.51
C LEU A 107 6.83 3.28 1.63
N ILE A 108 6.78 1.98 1.29
CA ILE A 108 6.97 0.89 2.24
C ILE A 108 8.44 0.50 2.25
N ASP A 109 9.00 0.36 3.44
CA ASP A 109 10.30 -0.28 3.62
C ASP A 109 10.18 -1.78 3.31
N THR A 110 10.95 -2.23 2.32
CA THR A 110 10.96 -3.62 1.85
C THR A 110 11.41 -4.62 2.90
N GLU A 111 12.22 -4.19 3.89
CA GLU A 111 12.73 -5.08 4.94
C GLU A 111 11.72 -5.25 6.07
N THR A 112 11.08 -4.16 6.50
CA THR A 112 10.18 -4.18 7.66
C THR A 112 8.70 -4.31 7.28
N GLY A 113 8.35 -4.04 6.02
CA GLY A 113 6.97 -3.97 5.54
C GLY A 113 6.15 -2.82 6.17
N GLN A 114 6.82 -1.89 6.86
CA GLN A 114 6.22 -0.72 7.48
C GLN A 114 6.34 0.49 6.55
N LEU A 115 5.52 1.51 6.79
CA LEU A 115 5.60 2.76 6.06
C LEU A 115 6.90 3.49 6.45
N ASP A 116 7.77 3.78 5.48
CA ASP A 116 8.95 4.62 5.70
C ASP A 116 8.53 6.08 5.78
N MET A 117 8.53 6.60 7.01
CA MET A 117 8.17 7.97 7.31
C MET A 117 9.09 9.01 6.64
N ASN A 118 10.34 8.65 6.37
CA ASN A 118 11.27 9.56 5.68
C ASN A 118 10.94 9.64 4.20
N ALA A 119 10.65 8.51 3.55
CA ALA A 119 10.18 8.48 2.16
C ALA A 119 8.86 9.26 2.01
N VAL A 120 7.92 9.08 2.95
CA VAL A 120 6.66 9.84 2.99
C VAL A 120 6.92 11.34 3.09
N ASP A 121 7.81 11.76 4.00
CA ASP A 121 8.16 13.18 4.14
C ASP A 121 8.82 13.73 2.88
N GLN A 122 9.73 12.98 2.26
CA GLN A 122 10.35 13.38 1.00
C GLN A 122 9.30 13.55 -0.11
N PHE A 123 8.36 12.60 -0.23
CA PHE A 123 7.28 12.67 -1.22
C PHE A 123 6.34 13.86 -0.98
N ILE A 124 5.89 14.08 0.26
CA ILE A 124 5.08 15.24 0.63
C ILE A 124 5.86 16.54 0.33
N GLY A 125 7.15 16.56 0.64
CA GLY A 125 8.02 17.69 0.37
C GLY A 125 8.17 18.00 -1.12
N ALA A 126 8.40 16.98 -1.94
CA ALA A 126 8.48 17.09 -3.40
C ALA A 126 7.15 17.54 -4.00
N THR A 127 6.03 17.02 -3.48
CA THR A 127 4.68 17.43 -3.88
C THR A 127 4.43 18.91 -3.57
N ALA A 128 4.74 19.34 -2.35
CA ALA A 128 4.62 20.74 -1.96
C ALA A 128 5.47 21.67 -2.85
N GLN A 129 6.67 21.25 -3.24
CA GLN A 129 7.51 22.01 -4.17
C GLN A 129 6.92 22.06 -5.58
N ARG A 130 6.46 20.91 -6.10
CA ARG A 130 5.87 20.79 -7.44
C ARG A 130 4.64 21.69 -7.62
N PHE A 131 3.80 21.78 -6.60
CA PHE A 131 2.59 22.60 -6.60
C PHE A 131 2.77 23.98 -5.97
N ASN A 132 4.02 24.37 -5.64
CA ASN A 132 4.37 25.65 -5.03
C ASN A 132 3.52 26.01 -3.79
N ILE A 133 3.27 25.03 -2.94
CA ILE A 133 2.49 25.19 -1.70
C ILE A 133 3.37 25.91 -0.68
N ALA A 134 2.88 27.05 -0.17
CA ALA A 134 3.55 27.76 0.90
C ALA A 134 3.63 26.87 2.15
N ARG A 135 4.84 26.47 2.52
CA ARG A 135 5.06 25.71 3.74
C ARG A 135 4.85 26.64 4.93
N GLY A 136 3.86 26.34 5.75
CA GLY A 136 3.56 27.11 6.96
C GLY A 136 4.79 27.25 7.85
N PHE A 137 4.81 28.31 8.65
CA PHE A 137 5.84 28.53 9.67
C PHE A 137 5.77 27.39 10.71
N THR A 138 6.82 26.56 10.77
CA THR A 138 6.98 25.61 11.87
C THR A 138 7.52 26.38 13.07
N PRO A 139 6.72 26.63 14.14
CA PRO A 139 7.26 27.28 15.33
C PRO A 139 8.40 26.42 15.86
N ASN A 140 9.54 27.05 16.09
CA ASN A 140 10.68 26.38 16.69
C ASN A 140 10.27 25.92 18.10
N ARG A 141 10.08 24.61 18.30
CA ARG A 141 9.68 24.06 19.61
C ARG A 141 10.75 24.30 20.70
N GLY A 142 11.95 24.73 20.30
CA GLY A 142 13.02 25.20 21.19
C GLY A 142 12.97 26.70 21.52
N GLN A 143 12.08 27.50 20.89
CA GLN A 143 11.82 28.87 21.34
C GLN A 143 11.19 28.82 22.73
N GLY A 144 11.99 29.15 23.75
CA GLY A 144 11.63 29.07 25.17
C GLY A 144 12.30 27.93 25.94
N ALA A 145 12.95 26.96 25.26
CA ALA A 145 13.65 25.86 25.92
C ALA A 145 15.08 26.24 26.37
N SER A 146 15.66 27.32 25.82
CA SER A 146 16.95 27.87 26.28
C SER A 146 16.71 28.77 27.50
N GLY A 147 16.43 28.13 28.62
CA GLY A 147 16.23 28.76 29.91
C GLY A 147 16.55 27.81 31.05
N ASN A 148 17.69 27.09 30.99
CA ASN A 148 18.28 26.42 32.16
C ASN A 148 18.84 27.47 33.15
N GLY A 149 18.07 28.51 33.45
CA GLY A 149 18.22 29.22 34.71
C GLY A 149 17.55 28.34 35.74
N THR A 150 18.34 27.66 36.57
CA THR A 150 17.84 27.04 37.80
C THR A 150 16.87 28.04 38.46
N PRO A 151 15.58 27.69 38.65
CA PRO A 151 14.67 28.62 39.33
C PRO A 151 15.32 28.98 40.67
N PRO A 152 15.34 30.27 41.08
CA PRO A 152 15.92 30.63 42.37
C PRO A 152 15.27 29.73 43.42
N SER A 153 16.10 28.99 44.16
CA SER A 153 15.60 28.05 45.17
C SER A 153 14.65 28.83 46.08
N LYS A 154 13.40 28.39 46.17
CA LYS A 154 12.43 29.00 47.08
C LYS A 154 13.06 29.04 48.49
N PRO A 155 12.95 30.15 49.23
CA PRO A 155 13.51 30.22 50.57
C PRO A 155 12.92 29.07 51.38
N SER A 156 13.81 28.22 51.90
CA SER A 156 13.40 27.08 52.70
C SER A 156 13.11 27.55 54.12
N ILE A 157 12.25 26.84 54.85
CA ILE A 157 11.97 27.15 56.26
C ILE A 157 13.26 27.11 57.12
N ALA A 158 14.29 26.39 56.65
CA ALA A 158 15.60 26.35 57.30
C ALA A 158 16.34 27.70 57.24
N ASP A 159 16.08 28.54 56.22
CA ASP A 159 16.68 29.88 56.13
C ASP A 159 16.05 30.87 57.13
N ALA A 160 14.86 30.59 57.66
CA ALA A 160 14.21 31.45 58.66
C ALA A 160 14.84 31.32 60.07
N PHE A 161 15.54 30.21 60.35
CA PHE A 161 16.19 29.95 61.64
C PHE A 161 17.70 30.10 61.59
N LYS A 162 18.25 30.55 60.46
CA LYS A 162 19.68 30.80 60.33
C LYS A 162 20.02 32.10 61.07
N PRO A 163 20.89 32.09 62.10
CA PRO A 163 21.24 33.31 62.80
C PRO A 163 21.96 34.28 61.85
N PRO A 164 21.70 35.60 61.94
CA PRO A 164 22.44 36.58 61.16
C PRO A 164 23.94 36.44 61.50
N GLY A 165 24.76 36.31 60.45
CA GLY A 165 26.16 35.92 60.55
C GLY A 165 26.99 36.77 61.52
N HIS A 166 27.87 36.09 62.23
CA HIS A 166 29.12 36.62 62.77
C HIS A 166 30.25 36.40 61.76
#